data_AF-A0A0H3LLH4-F1
#
_entry.id   AF-A0A0H3LLH4-F1
#
_cell.length_a   1.000
_cell.length_b   1.000
_cell.length_c   1.000
_cell.angle_alpha   90.00
_cell.angle_beta   90.00
_cell.angle_gamma   90.00
#
_symmetry.space_group_name_H-M   'P 1'
#
loop_
_entity.id
_entity.type
_entity.pdbx_description
1 polymer ?
#
loop_
_entity_poly.entity_id
_entity_poly.type
_entity_poly.pdbx_seq_one_letter_code
_entity_poly.pdbx_strand_id
1 'polypeptide(L)'
;MQAMSEREFRSWQQFYDESPFDDLHRYHRPAAMLAQVQVGGDFTARLRWLADGVDPGPEQSELGALRMSDQFSAADLRTFEALGMRLS
;
A
#
# COMPACT_ATOMS: atom_id res chain seq x y z
N MET A 1 -7.02 -21.93 -29.20
CA MET A 1 -6.32 -21.35 -28.04
C MET A 1 -5.17 -22.25 -27.69
N GLN A 2 -3.93 -21.75 -27.69
CA GLN A 2 -2.85 -22.46 -27.01
C GLN A 2 -3.05 -22.28 -25.51
N ALA A 3 -2.97 -23.38 -24.76
CA ALA A 3 -3.01 -23.32 -23.30
C ALA A 3 -1.63 -22.95 -22.77
N MET A 4 -1.58 -22.06 -21.77
CA MET A 4 -0.36 -21.65 -21.10
C MET A 4 0.31 -22.86 -20.41
N SER A 5 1.63 -22.96 -20.52
CA SER A 5 2.37 -24.02 -19.83
C SER A 5 2.41 -23.80 -18.32
N GLU A 6 2.56 -24.87 -17.53
CA GLU A 6 2.71 -24.76 -16.06
C GLU A 6 3.87 -23.83 -15.65
N ARG A 7 4.98 -23.88 -16.41
CA ARG A 7 6.15 -23.02 -16.19
C ARG A 7 5.81 -21.54 -16.41
N GLU A 8 5.13 -21.23 -17.51
CA GLU A 8 4.69 -19.86 -17.78
C GLU A 8 3.71 -19.38 -16.72
N PHE A 9 2.75 -20.22 -16.32
CA PHE A 9 1.79 -19.87 -15.28
C PHE A 9 2.47 -19.52 -13.96
N ARG A 10 3.47 -20.30 -13.52
CA ARG A 10 4.27 -19.98 -12.33
C ARG A 10 5.07 -18.70 -12.46
N SER A 11 5.60 -18.42 -13.65
CA SER A 11 6.34 -17.18 -13.91
C SER A 11 5.40 -15.96 -13.80
N TRP A 12 4.17 -16.08 -14.29
CA TRP A 12 3.14 -15.04 -14.15
C TRP A 12 2.67 -14.85 -12.71
N GLN A 13 2.53 -15.94 -11.92
CA GLN A 13 2.24 -15.84 -10.50
C GLN A 13 3.33 -15.06 -9.77
N GLN A 14 4.60 -15.44 -9.98
CA GLN A 14 5.73 -14.73 -9.37
C GLN A 14 5.74 -13.24 -9.76
N PHE A 15 5.52 -12.93 -11.04
CA PHE A 15 5.46 -11.55 -11.50
C PHE A 15 4.31 -10.76 -10.86
N TYR A 16 3.14 -11.39 -10.67
CA TYR A 16 2.01 -10.76 -9.99
C TYR A 16 2.31 -10.48 -8.51
N ASP A 17 2.97 -11.41 -7.81
CA ASP A 17 3.37 -11.24 -6.42
C ASP A 17 4.40 -10.10 -6.26
N GLU A 18 5.31 -9.96 -7.22
CA GLU A 18 6.32 -8.89 -7.25
C GLU A 18 5.76 -7.54 -7.69
N SER A 19 4.71 -7.53 -8.50
CA SER A 19 4.16 -6.33 -9.15
C SER A 19 2.66 -6.46 -9.38
N PRO A 20 1.83 -6.41 -8.32
CA PRO A 20 0.37 -6.54 -8.46
C PRO A 20 -0.23 -5.37 -9.26
N PHE A 21 -1.18 -5.68 -10.14
CA PHE A 21 -1.82 -4.71 -11.03
C PHE A 21 -3.20 -4.24 -10.56
N ASP A 22 -3.58 -4.54 -9.33
CA ASP A 22 -4.88 -4.14 -8.77
C ASP A 22 -4.91 -2.67 -8.34
N ASP A 23 -6.13 -2.15 -8.14
CA ASP A 23 -6.33 -0.75 -7.74
C ASP A 23 -5.76 -0.45 -6.36
N LEU A 24 -5.70 -1.45 -5.48
CA LEU A 24 -5.15 -1.34 -4.13
C LEU A 24 -3.67 -0.94 -4.18
N HIS A 25 -2.86 -1.64 -4.97
CA HIS A 25 -1.43 -1.40 -5.07
C HIS A 25 -1.09 -0.24 -6.00
N ARG A 26 -1.87 -0.05 -7.07
CA ARG A 26 -1.61 1.00 -8.07
C ARG A 26 -2.06 2.39 -7.61
N TYR A 27 -3.20 2.50 -6.91
CA TYR A 27 -3.81 3.79 -6.60
C TYR A 27 -3.98 4.03 -5.09
N HIS A 28 -4.56 3.08 -4.35
CA HIS A 28 -4.99 3.33 -2.98
C HIS A 28 -3.83 3.38 -1.98
N ARG A 29 -2.89 2.42 -2.03
CA ARG A 29 -1.68 2.44 -1.17
C ARG A 29 -0.85 3.70 -1.38
N PRO A 30 -0.46 4.09 -2.62
CA PRO A 30 0.30 5.31 -2.83
C PRO A 30 -0.41 6.57 -2.31
N ALA A 31 -1.72 6.69 -2.53
CA ALA A 31 -2.50 7.82 -2.05
C ALA A 31 -2.56 7.88 -0.52
N ALA A 32 -2.83 6.75 0.15
CA ALA A 32 -2.84 6.65 1.60
C ALA A 32 -1.46 6.98 2.21
N MET A 33 -0.40 6.50 1.56
CA MET A 33 0.98 6.74 1.95
C MET A 33 1.36 8.22 1.83
N LEU A 34 1.04 8.86 0.71
CA LEU A 34 1.26 10.31 0.51
C LEU A 34 0.48 11.15 1.52
N ALA A 35 -0.79 10.82 1.76
CA ALA A 35 -1.60 11.53 2.74
C ALA A 35 -1.00 11.43 4.15
N GLN A 36 -0.48 10.26 4.53
CA GLN A 36 0.18 10.08 5.82
C GLN A 36 1.47 10.89 5.93
N VAL A 37 2.29 10.93 4.88
CA VAL A 37 3.53 11.72 4.89
C VAL A 37 3.25 13.23 4.93
N GLN A 38 2.27 13.70 4.17
CA GLN A 38 2.01 15.15 4.05
C GLN A 38 1.20 15.73 5.21
N VAL A 39 0.24 14.96 5.75
CA VAL A 39 -0.75 15.46 6.73
C VAL A 39 -0.65 14.72 8.07
N GLY A 40 0.17 13.66 8.18
CA GLY A 40 0.17 12.76 9.34
C GLY A 40 -1.08 11.87 9.34
N GLY A 41 -1.34 11.13 10.41
CA GLY A 41 -2.55 10.28 10.57
C GLY A 41 -2.31 8.78 10.36
N ASP A 42 -3.39 8.00 10.45
CA ASP A 42 -3.36 6.53 10.33
C ASP A 42 -3.39 6.07 8.86
N PHE A 43 -2.34 5.36 8.44
CA PHE A 43 -2.25 4.76 7.11
C PHE A 43 -3.37 3.74 6.87
N THR A 44 -3.59 2.87 7.85
CA THR A 44 -4.47 1.71 7.70
C THR A 44 -5.91 2.16 7.57
N ALA A 45 -6.32 3.12 8.42
CA ALA A 45 -7.62 3.77 8.32
C ALA A 45 -7.89 4.34 6.92
N ARG A 46 -6.93 5.09 6.36
CA ARG A 46 -7.08 5.70 5.03
C ARG A 46 -7.05 4.71 3.90
N LEU A 47 -6.21 3.67 4.00
CA LEU A 47 -6.18 2.61 3.01
C LEU A 47 -7.51 1.87 2.97
N ARG A 48 -8.09 1.54 4.13
CA ARG A 48 -9.42 0.91 4.22
C ARG A 48 -10.53 1.81 3.70
N TRP A 49 -10.44 3.11 3.95
CA TRP A 49 -11.38 4.07 3.36
C TRP A 49 -11.32 4.06 1.84
N LEU A 50 -10.13 4.11 1.25
CA LEU A 50 -9.95 4.12 -0.19
C LEU A 50 -10.31 2.78 -0.85
N ALA A 51 -9.93 1.66 -0.24
CA ALA A 51 -10.11 0.34 -0.82
C ALA A 51 -11.51 -0.25 -0.58
N ASP A 52 -12.06 -0.06 0.63
CA ASP A 52 -13.30 -0.72 1.07
C ASP A 52 -14.47 0.26 1.24
N GLY A 53 -14.23 1.57 1.08
CA GLY A 53 -15.25 2.60 1.32
C GLY A 53 -15.64 2.79 2.79
N VAL A 54 -14.86 2.22 3.72
CA VAL A 54 -15.14 2.30 5.17
C VAL A 54 -14.59 3.61 5.72
N ASP A 55 -15.47 4.54 6.07
CA ASP A 55 -15.09 5.79 6.73
C ASP A 55 -14.52 5.50 8.14
N PRO A 56 -13.26 5.92 8.44
CA PRO A 56 -12.64 5.64 9.73
C PRO A 56 -13.29 6.42 10.89
N GLY A 57 -14.14 7.40 10.62
CA GLY A 57 -14.71 8.27 11.65
C GLY A 57 -13.63 9.14 12.34
N PRO A 58 -14.04 10.14 13.13
CA PRO A 58 -13.13 11.14 13.67
C PRO A 58 -12.13 10.59 14.70
N GLU A 59 -12.46 9.49 15.39
CA GLU A 59 -11.74 9.04 16.59
C GLU A 59 -10.51 8.16 16.27
N GLN A 60 -10.48 7.51 15.11
CA GLN A 60 -9.38 6.63 14.69
C GLN A 60 -8.22 7.39 14.03
N SER A 61 -8.48 8.62 13.54
CA SER A 61 -7.48 9.45 12.84
C SER A 61 -6.37 9.96 13.75
N GLU A 62 -6.63 10.17 15.05
CA GLU A 62 -5.64 10.72 16.00
C GLU A 62 -4.75 9.65 16.64
N LEU A 63 -5.29 8.44 16.87
CA LEU A 63 -4.58 7.38 17.59
C LEU A 63 -3.52 6.66 16.73
N GLY A 64 -3.75 6.52 15.42
CA GLY A 64 -2.81 5.84 14.51
C GLY A 64 -1.63 6.70 14.03
N ALA A 65 -1.61 8.01 14.31
CA ALA A 65 -0.49 8.89 13.96
C ALA A 65 0.80 8.61 14.77
N LEU A 66 0.71 7.89 15.89
CA LEU A 66 1.78 7.73 16.89
C LEU A 66 2.77 6.59 16.64
N ARG A 67 2.56 5.72 15.64
CA ARG A 67 3.49 4.60 15.33
C ARG A 67 3.83 4.53 13.85
N MET A 68 4.71 5.41 13.37
CA MET A 68 5.07 5.46 11.94
C MET A 68 5.81 4.20 11.45
N SER A 69 6.60 3.52 12.28
CA SER A 69 7.47 2.40 11.83
C SER A 69 6.72 1.09 11.59
N ASP A 70 5.67 0.81 12.36
CA ASP A 70 5.01 -0.51 12.37
C ASP A 70 3.90 -0.63 11.32
N GLN A 71 3.57 0.47 10.62
CA GLN A 71 2.45 0.53 9.66
C GLN A 71 2.86 0.21 8.22
N PHE A 72 4.16 0.15 7.94
CA PHE A 72 4.69 -0.01 6.59
C PHE A 72 5.27 -1.40 6.36
N SER A 73 4.90 -2.00 5.24
CA SER A 73 5.54 -3.21 4.74
C SER A 73 6.92 -2.89 4.15
N ALA A 74 7.74 -3.93 3.96
CA ALA A 74 9.03 -3.79 3.27
C ALA A 74 8.90 -3.22 1.84
N ALA A 75 7.76 -3.40 1.18
CA ALA A 75 7.49 -2.84 -0.14
C ALA A 75 7.22 -1.33 -0.09
N ASP A 76 6.49 -0.86 0.93
CA ASP A 76 6.24 0.58 1.12
C ASP A 76 7.56 1.31 1.44
N LEU A 77 8.43 0.70 2.26
CA LEU A 77 9.76 1.25 2.58
C LEU A 77 10.64 1.45 1.34
N ARG A 78 10.65 0.49 0.40
CA ARG A 78 11.35 0.65 -0.88
C ARG A 78 10.76 1.76 -1.74
N THR A 79 9.45 1.97 -1.65
CA THR A 79 8.78 3.04 -2.38
C THR A 79 9.17 4.41 -1.81
N PHE A 80 9.25 4.55 -0.48
CA PHE A 80 9.76 5.77 0.15
C PHE A 80 11.20 6.08 -0.26
N GLU A 81 12.08 5.08 -0.25
CA GLU A 81 13.47 5.24 -0.69
C GLU A 81 13.57 5.69 -2.15
N ALA A 82 12.81 5.06 -3.05
CA ALA A 82 12.76 5.44 -4.46
C ALA A 82 12.22 6.86 -4.68
N LEU A 83 11.34 7.34 -3.80
CA LEU A 83 10.79 8.70 -3.83
C LEU A 83 11.64 9.72 -3.06
N GLY A 84 12.78 9.31 -2.49
CA GLY A 84 13.65 10.19 -1.69
C GLY A 84 13.05 10.61 -0.34
N MET A 85 12.01 9.91 0.13
CA MET A 85 11.37 10.16 1.41
C MET A 85 12.12 9.38 2.50
N ARG A 86 12.77 10.10 3.42
CA ARG A 86 13.52 9.50 4.52
C ARG A 86 12.65 9.51 5.78
N LEU A 87 12.13 8.35 6.17
CA LEU A 87 11.44 8.19 7.45
C LEU A 87 12.50 8.37 8.57
N SER A 88 12.35 9.44 9.36
CA SER A 88 13.25 9.82 10.46
C SER A 88 12.92 9.09 11.76
#